data_AF-S6F3C7-F1
#
_entry.id   AF-S6F3C7-F1
#
_cell.length_a   1.000
_cell.length_b   1.000
_cell.length_c   1.000
_cell.angle_alpha   90.00
_cell.angle_beta   90.00
_cell.angle_gamma   90.00
#
_symmetry.space_group_name_H-M   'P 1'
#
loop_
_entity.id
_entity.type
_entity.pdbx_description
1 polymer ?
#
loop_
_entity_poly.entity_id
_entity_poly.type
_entity_poly.pdbx_seq_one_letter_code
_entity_poly.pdbx_strand_id
1 'polypeptide(L)'
;METNLKNQKTSDEEATQATKSQEESLKSQFLSEMDSSKDSLKSQIQSFSVQESSLTGTNAYDSSQSSQILTLKSQALSDSNKEMTDLNSTLTDLETKISLQKQDNQYSQVFAEQTGILHVLPDSLGMKKIPIGTTIAEIYPSLKADTQVNLTSYIPSTQIAGVKVGQKFRFIVQQDLPKAEILTGTIKQIDSAPTTFKEGNAYKVFATTTIKSKDLPNIRYGLQGKTVTIIGKKTYFNYYLDKVLGKNR
;
A
#
# COMPACT_ATOMS: atom_id res chain seq x y z
N MET A 1 9.77 -43.82 -5.42
CA MET A 1 9.87 -42.66 -4.49
C MET A 1 8.81 -41.61 -4.86
N GLU A 2 7.53 -41.97 -4.81
CA GLU A 2 6.43 -41.05 -5.20
C GLU A 2 5.34 -40.95 -4.13
N THR A 3 5.50 -41.62 -3.00
CA THR A 3 4.53 -41.61 -1.89
C THR A 3 4.87 -40.63 -0.77
N ASN A 4 6.04 -39.97 -0.80
CA ASN A 4 6.47 -39.04 0.26
C ASN A 4 6.27 -37.54 -0.07
N LEU A 5 5.95 -37.18 -1.31
CA LEU A 5 5.74 -35.77 -1.70
C LEU A 5 4.28 -35.29 -1.60
N LYS A 6 3.33 -36.21 -1.34
CA LYS A 6 1.91 -35.88 -1.18
C LYS A 6 1.52 -35.59 0.28
N ASN A 7 2.33 -36.02 1.25
CA ASN A 7 2.06 -35.84 2.67
C ASN A 7 2.66 -34.56 3.27
N GLN A 8 3.41 -33.77 2.50
CA GLN A 8 3.99 -32.51 2.96
C GLN A 8 3.22 -31.28 2.43
N LYS A 9 2.32 -31.48 1.45
CA LYS A 9 1.49 -30.42 0.87
C LYS A 9 0.17 -30.19 1.61
N THR A 10 -0.28 -31.17 2.39
CA THR A 10 -1.49 -31.08 3.23
C THR A 10 -1.23 -30.43 4.59
N SER A 11 0.02 -30.44 5.10
CA SER A 11 0.33 -29.97 6.45
C SER A 11 0.51 -28.44 6.57
N ASP A 12 0.90 -27.76 5.49
CA ASP A 12 1.12 -26.30 5.49
C ASP A 12 -0.14 -25.49 5.17
N GLU A 13 -1.10 -26.06 4.42
CA GLU A 13 -2.43 -25.47 4.19
C GLU A 13 -3.32 -25.60 5.45
N GLU A 14 -3.18 -26.69 6.22
CA GLU A 14 -3.88 -26.88 7.50
C GLU A 14 -3.30 -25.98 8.61
N ALA A 15 -1.98 -25.72 8.64
CA ALA A 15 -1.35 -24.85 9.65
C ALA A 15 -1.68 -23.35 9.46
N THR A 16 -1.80 -22.87 8.22
CA THR A 16 -2.20 -21.48 7.94
C THR A 16 -3.70 -21.23 8.07
N GLN A 17 -4.55 -22.25 7.84
CA GLN A 17 -5.98 -22.19 8.18
C GLN A 17 -6.24 -22.32 9.68
N ALA A 18 -5.50 -23.18 10.41
CA ALA A 18 -5.59 -23.30 11.86
C ALA A 18 -5.23 -21.98 12.58
N THR A 19 -4.20 -21.27 12.12
CA THR A 19 -3.79 -20.01 12.77
C THR A 19 -4.79 -18.86 12.51
N LYS A 20 -5.35 -18.76 11.30
CA LYS A 20 -6.39 -17.76 10.98
C LYS A 20 -7.73 -18.06 11.65
N SER A 21 -8.14 -19.33 11.68
CA SER A 21 -9.36 -19.76 12.37
C SER A 21 -9.25 -19.61 13.88
N GLN A 22 -8.07 -19.78 14.45
CA GLN A 22 -7.80 -19.56 15.87
C GLN A 22 -7.74 -18.06 16.23
N GLU A 23 -7.24 -17.20 15.35
CA GLU A 23 -7.28 -15.75 15.52
C GLU A 23 -8.72 -15.19 15.39
N GLU A 24 -9.50 -15.68 14.42
CA GLU A 24 -10.92 -15.36 14.28
C GLU A 24 -11.75 -15.92 15.43
N SER A 25 -11.45 -17.13 15.93
CA SER A 25 -12.15 -17.70 17.08
C SER A 25 -11.85 -16.91 18.35
N LEU A 26 -10.59 -16.55 18.62
CA LEU A 26 -10.20 -15.71 19.76
C LEU A 26 -10.85 -14.33 19.70
N LYS A 27 -10.94 -13.73 18.50
CA LYS A 27 -11.63 -12.46 18.29
C LYS A 27 -13.14 -12.59 18.50
N SER A 28 -13.75 -13.66 18.03
CA SER A 28 -15.18 -13.94 18.24
C SER A 28 -15.50 -14.24 19.71
N GLN A 29 -14.59 -14.92 20.41
CA GLN A 29 -14.72 -15.26 21.82
C GLN A 29 -14.58 -14.00 22.68
N PHE A 30 -13.62 -13.13 22.37
CA PHE A 30 -13.47 -11.83 23.03
C PHE A 30 -14.67 -10.89 22.79
N LEU A 31 -15.20 -10.87 21.55
CA LEU A 31 -16.41 -10.10 21.25
C LEU A 31 -17.65 -10.66 21.95
N SER A 32 -17.78 -11.99 22.03
CA SER A 32 -18.86 -12.65 22.75
C SER A 32 -18.77 -12.42 24.27
N GLU A 33 -17.56 -12.35 24.82
CA GLU A 33 -17.33 -11.98 26.22
C GLU A 33 -17.71 -10.51 26.48
N MET A 34 -17.43 -9.60 25.53
CA MET A 34 -17.89 -8.21 25.60
C MET A 34 -19.41 -8.09 25.50
N ASP A 35 -20.06 -8.81 24.59
CA ASP A 35 -21.52 -8.80 24.46
C ASP A 35 -22.21 -9.38 25.70
N SER A 36 -21.65 -10.46 26.28
CA SER A 36 -22.10 -11.01 27.56
C SER A 36 -21.95 -10.00 28.71
N SER A 37 -20.83 -9.25 28.75
CA SER A 37 -20.61 -8.20 29.74
C SER A 37 -21.60 -7.04 29.57
N LYS A 38 -21.92 -6.66 28.32
CA LYS A 38 -22.92 -5.65 27.98
C LYS A 38 -24.34 -6.08 28.38
N ASP A 39 -24.71 -7.34 28.15
CA ASP A 39 -26.02 -7.86 28.52
C ASP A 39 -26.19 -7.99 30.04
N SER A 40 -25.11 -8.34 30.75
CA SER A 40 -25.06 -8.32 32.22
C SER A 40 -25.27 -6.90 32.78
N LEU A 41 -24.54 -5.92 32.23
CA LEU A 41 -24.70 -4.50 32.59
C LEU A 41 -26.10 -3.97 32.28
N LYS A 42 -26.68 -4.34 31.14
CA LYS A 42 -28.05 -3.95 30.77
C LYS A 42 -29.09 -4.54 31.72
N SER A 43 -28.87 -5.77 32.18
CA SER A 43 -29.74 -6.44 33.16
C SER A 43 -29.65 -5.78 34.54
N GLN A 44 -28.46 -5.35 34.96
CA GLN A 44 -28.26 -4.55 36.17
C GLN A 44 -28.99 -3.20 36.08
N ILE A 45 -28.88 -2.48 34.96
CA ILE A 45 -29.60 -1.22 34.72
C ILE A 45 -31.13 -1.43 34.80
N GLN A 46 -31.65 -2.50 34.20
CA GLN A 46 -33.07 -2.83 34.29
C GLN A 46 -33.51 -3.15 35.72
N SER A 47 -32.69 -3.87 36.48
CA SER A 47 -32.99 -4.17 37.89
C SER A 47 -33.06 -2.90 38.73
N PHE A 48 -32.16 -1.94 38.50
CA PHE A 48 -32.17 -0.66 39.19
C PHE A 48 -33.37 0.20 38.78
N SER A 49 -33.77 0.18 37.51
CA SER A 49 -34.97 0.89 37.04
C SER A 49 -36.28 0.32 37.63
N VAL A 50 -36.37 -1.02 37.75
CA VAL A 50 -37.51 -1.69 38.40
C VAL A 50 -37.54 -1.37 39.90
N GLN A 51 -36.39 -1.32 40.54
CA GLN A 51 -36.26 -0.95 41.95
C GLN A 51 -36.60 0.54 42.18
N GLU A 52 -36.33 1.40 41.21
CA GLU A 52 -36.78 2.79 41.21
C GLU A 52 -38.31 2.91 41.11
N SER A 53 -38.92 2.03 40.31
CA SER A 53 -40.37 2.00 40.08
C SER A 53 -41.14 1.48 41.29
N SER A 54 -40.62 0.46 41.99
CA SER A 54 -41.25 -0.11 43.20
C SER A 54 -41.24 0.85 44.41
N LEU A 55 -40.39 1.88 44.39
CA LEU A 55 -40.28 2.91 45.42
C LEU A 55 -41.29 4.07 45.25
N THR A 56 -42.12 4.08 44.19
CA THR A 56 -43.07 5.17 43.91
C THR A 56 -44.52 4.89 44.36
N GLY A 57 -44.79 3.74 44.96
CA GLY A 57 -46.09 3.40 45.55
C GLY A 57 -46.26 4.00 46.96
N THR A 58 -47.01 5.10 47.06
CA THR A 58 -47.32 5.85 48.30
C THR A 58 -48.04 5.06 49.39
N ASN A 59 -47.68 5.31 50.67
CA ASN A 59 -48.59 5.92 51.67
C ASN A 59 -47.86 6.50 52.92
N ALA A 60 -48.21 7.76 53.22
CA ALA A 60 -48.30 8.47 54.51
C ALA A 60 -47.08 8.71 55.45
N TYR A 61 -46.74 10.01 55.60
CA TYR A 61 -46.29 10.73 56.80
C TYR A 61 -45.42 10.00 57.87
N ASP A 62 -44.11 10.15 57.74
CA ASP A 62 -43.16 10.35 58.87
C ASP A 62 -41.98 11.20 58.36
N SER A 63 -41.81 12.41 58.89
CA SER A 63 -40.80 13.40 58.49
C SER A 63 -39.36 13.01 58.84
N SER A 64 -39.13 11.91 59.55
CA SER A 64 -37.79 11.37 59.84
C SER A 64 -37.37 10.21 58.94
N GLN A 65 -38.30 9.34 58.53
CA GLN A 65 -38.03 8.21 57.65
C GLN A 65 -38.09 8.61 56.17
N SER A 66 -39.01 9.50 55.80
CA SER A 66 -39.15 9.97 54.40
C SER A 66 -37.91 10.74 53.92
N SER A 67 -37.30 11.53 54.82
CA SER A 67 -36.07 12.28 54.56
C SER A 67 -34.84 11.36 54.49
N GLN A 68 -34.77 10.31 55.32
CA GLN A 68 -33.75 9.27 55.22
C GLN A 68 -33.87 8.48 53.92
N ILE A 69 -35.09 8.11 53.49
CA ILE A 69 -35.35 7.44 52.22
C ILE A 69 -34.94 8.32 51.02
N LEU A 70 -35.27 9.62 51.05
CA LEU A 70 -34.84 10.57 50.02
C LEU A 70 -33.31 10.73 49.96
N THR A 71 -32.64 10.72 51.11
CA THR A 71 -31.17 10.78 51.20
C THR A 71 -30.54 9.52 50.63
N LEU A 72 -31.04 8.34 51.02
CA LEU A 72 -30.59 7.04 50.50
C LEU A 72 -30.81 6.92 48.98
N LYS A 73 -31.95 7.41 48.47
CA LYS A 73 -32.23 7.45 47.02
C LYS A 73 -31.24 8.34 46.28
N SER A 74 -30.99 9.53 46.81
CA SER A 74 -30.06 10.49 46.19
C SER A 74 -28.62 9.96 46.19
N GLN A 75 -28.21 9.27 47.26
CA GLN A 75 -26.91 8.62 47.36
C GLN A 75 -26.77 7.49 46.33
N ALA A 76 -27.73 6.57 46.26
CA ALA A 76 -27.72 5.49 45.28
C ALA A 76 -27.68 5.99 43.83
N LEU A 77 -28.42 7.07 43.52
CA LEU A 77 -28.42 7.68 42.19
C LEU A 77 -27.08 8.36 41.87
N SER A 78 -26.46 9.02 42.86
CA SER A 78 -25.12 9.62 42.72
C SER A 78 -24.05 8.56 42.49
N ASP A 79 -24.09 7.46 43.24
CA ASP A 79 -23.15 6.35 43.12
C ASP A 79 -23.31 5.65 41.77
N SER A 80 -24.55 5.46 41.30
CA SER A 80 -24.83 4.89 39.98
C SER A 80 -24.40 5.80 38.83
N ASN A 81 -24.56 7.13 38.97
CA ASN A 81 -24.04 8.09 37.98
C ASN A 81 -22.50 8.12 37.94
N LYS A 82 -21.86 7.96 39.10
CA LYS A 82 -20.39 7.86 39.19
C LYS A 82 -19.90 6.59 38.50
N GLU A 83 -20.52 5.44 38.80
CA GLU A 83 -20.21 4.16 38.17
C GLU A 83 -20.45 4.20 36.65
N MET A 84 -21.54 4.83 36.20
CA MET A 84 -21.82 5.06 34.77
C MET A 84 -20.74 5.94 34.10
N THR A 85 -20.24 6.95 34.80
CA THR A 85 -19.16 7.82 34.28
C THR A 85 -17.86 7.05 34.17
N ASP A 86 -17.52 6.26 35.19
CA ASP A 86 -16.32 5.42 35.20
C ASP A 86 -16.38 4.34 34.10
N LEU A 87 -17.56 3.73 33.87
CA LEU A 87 -17.81 2.79 32.78
C LEU A 87 -17.66 3.44 31.39
N ASN A 88 -18.18 4.66 31.19
CA ASN A 88 -18.00 5.37 29.92
C ASN A 88 -16.53 5.74 29.65
N SER A 89 -15.78 6.10 30.70
CA SER A 89 -14.33 6.35 30.58
C SER A 89 -13.59 5.08 30.17
N THR A 90 -13.87 3.96 30.84
CA THR A 90 -13.22 2.67 30.51
C THR A 90 -13.58 2.18 29.10
N LEU A 91 -14.82 2.40 28.64
CA LEU A 91 -15.23 2.10 27.26
C LEU A 91 -14.43 2.92 26.25
N THR A 92 -14.27 4.23 26.50
CA THR A 92 -13.47 5.12 25.63
C THR A 92 -12.00 4.68 25.60
N ASP A 93 -11.42 4.32 26.74
CA ASP A 93 -10.04 3.80 26.83
C ASP A 93 -9.86 2.46 26.10
N LEU A 94 -10.87 1.59 26.12
CA LEU A 94 -10.88 0.34 25.37
C LEU A 94 -11.00 0.59 23.86
N GLU A 95 -11.88 1.48 23.43
CA GLU A 95 -12.04 1.84 22.02
C GLU A 95 -10.78 2.47 21.42
N THR A 96 -10.10 3.32 22.18
CA THR A 96 -8.81 3.89 21.77
C THR A 96 -7.73 2.83 21.67
N LYS A 97 -7.62 1.92 22.64
CA LYS A 97 -6.69 0.76 22.58
C LYS A 97 -6.97 -0.16 21.39
N ILE A 98 -8.23 -0.47 21.10
CA ILE A 98 -8.63 -1.27 19.93
C ILE A 98 -8.21 -0.56 18.64
N SER A 99 -8.40 0.76 18.56
CA SER A 99 -8.03 1.55 17.38
C SER A 99 -6.52 1.61 17.17
N LEU A 100 -5.75 1.79 18.24
CA LEU A 100 -4.28 1.72 18.21
C LEU A 100 -3.79 0.33 17.77
N GLN A 101 -4.35 -0.73 18.34
CA GLN A 101 -3.99 -2.11 17.97
C GLN A 101 -4.34 -2.41 16.49
N LYS A 102 -5.47 -1.92 15.98
CA LYS A 102 -5.83 -2.04 14.57
C LYS A 102 -4.80 -1.32 13.68
N GLN A 103 -4.34 -0.14 14.09
CA GLN A 103 -3.33 0.62 13.38
C GLN A 103 -1.98 -0.11 13.38
N ASP A 104 -1.56 -0.67 14.53
CA ASP A 104 -0.33 -1.46 14.64
C ASP A 104 -0.37 -2.73 13.76
N ASN A 105 -1.54 -3.38 13.67
CA ASN A 105 -1.74 -4.53 12.78
C ASN A 105 -1.64 -4.14 11.30
N GLN A 106 -2.07 -2.94 10.90
CA GLN A 106 -1.88 -2.48 9.51
C GLN A 106 -0.40 -2.34 9.14
N TYR A 107 0.47 -2.00 10.09
CA TYR A 107 1.92 -1.92 9.84
C TYR A 107 2.62 -3.29 9.88
N SER A 108 1.92 -4.34 10.30
CA SER A 108 2.50 -5.69 10.41
C SER A 108 2.49 -6.47 9.09
N GLN A 109 1.65 -6.07 8.13
CA GLN A 109 1.52 -6.74 6.83
C GLN A 109 1.48 -5.71 5.69
N VAL A 110 2.37 -5.86 4.72
CA VAL A 110 2.38 -5.05 3.50
C VAL A 110 1.91 -5.91 2.35
N PHE A 111 0.87 -5.43 1.64
CA PHE A 111 0.33 -6.11 0.47
C PHE A 111 0.82 -5.45 -0.81
N ALA A 112 1.03 -6.27 -1.83
CA ALA A 112 1.29 -5.81 -3.18
C ALA A 112 0.04 -5.15 -3.78
N GLU A 113 0.16 -3.92 -4.29
CA GLU A 113 -0.94 -3.27 -5.03
C GLU A 113 -1.21 -3.93 -6.39
N GLN A 114 -0.20 -4.59 -6.97
CA GLN A 114 -0.27 -5.17 -8.31
C GLN A 114 0.44 -6.52 -8.36
N THR A 115 -0.04 -7.41 -9.23
CA THR A 115 0.60 -8.70 -9.49
C THR A 115 1.87 -8.52 -10.31
N GLY A 116 2.96 -9.16 -9.88
CA GLY A 116 4.23 -9.10 -10.58
C GLY A 116 5.30 -9.99 -9.95
N ILE A 117 6.54 -9.80 -10.40
CA ILE A 117 7.73 -10.43 -9.83
C ILE A 117 8.20 -9.54 -8.68
N LEU A 118 8.29 -10.12 -7.48
CA LEU A 118 8.81 -9.45 -6.30
C LEU A 118 10.35 -9.38 -6.38
N HIS A 119 10.88 -8.17 -6.35
CA HIS A 119 12.30 -7.91 -6.18
C HIS A 119 12.53 -7.40 -4.76
N VAL A 120 12.98 -8.27 -3.88
CA VAL A 120 13.26 -7.92 -2.48
C VAL A 120 14.60 -7.20 -2.39
N LEU A 121 14.64 -6.05 -1.71
CA LEU A 121 15.88 -5.32 -1.51
C LEU A 121 16.69 -6.00 -0.37
N PRO A 122 17.95 -6.41 -0.61
CA PRO A 122 18.75 -7.19 0.34
C PRO A 122 18.85 -6.56 1.73
N ASP A 123 18.94 -5.23 1.77
CA ASP A 123 19.15 -4.45 3.00
C ASP A 123 17.95 -4.52 3.96
N SER A 124 16.78 -4.95 3.47
CA SER A 124 15.56 -5.08 4.27
C SER A 124 15.34 -6.49 4.82
N LEU A 125 16.05 -7.50 4.31
CA LEU A 125 15.89 -8.90 4.73
C LEU A 125 16.48 -9.12 6.13
N GLY A 126 15.66 -9.62 7.06
CA GLY A 126 16.09 -9.98 8.41
C GLY A 126 16.15 -8.82 9.41
N MET A 127 15.75 -7.61 9.02
CA MET A 127 15.63 -6.49 9.95
C MET A 127 14.47 -6.71 10.95
N LYS A 128 14.77 -6.57 12.25
CA LYS A 128 13.74 -6.67 13.31
C LYS A 128 12.83 -5.44 13.42
N LYS A 129 13.28 -4.30 12.89
CA LYS A 129 12.55 -3.03 12.88
C LYS A 129 12.83 -2.33 11.56
N ILE A 130 11.79 -1.94 10.85
CA ILE A 130 11.88 -1.23 9.58
C ILE A 130 11.20 0.14 9.77
N PRO A 131 11.89 1.26 9.54
CA PRO A 131 11.27 2.59 9.62
C PRO A 131 10.17 2.76 8.56
N ILE A 132 9.08 3.43 8.93
CA ILE A 132 8.00 3.77 8.00
C ILE A 132 8.56 4.59 6.84
N GLY A 133 8.13 4.26 5.62
CA GLY A 133 8.60 4.90 4.38
C GLY A 133 9.89 4.30 3.81
N THR A 134 10.48 3.30 4.47
CA THR A 134 11.62 2.55 3.92
C THR A 134 11.14 1.62 2.82
N THR A 135 11.72 1.70 1.62
CA THR A 135 11.44 0.75 0.54
C THR A 135 12.00 -0.62 0.90
N ILE A 136 11.12 -1.62 1.02
CA ILE A 136 11.49 -3.02 1.37
C ILE A 136 11.58 -3.94 0.15
N ALA A 137 10.78 -3.65 -0.88
CA ALA A 137 10.75 -4.42 -2.11
C ALA A 137 10.17 -3.59 -3.24
N GLU A 138 10.49 -4.00 -4.46
CA GLU A 138 9.91 -3.48 -5.68
C GLU A 138 9.11 -4.60 -6.36
N ILE A 139 8.02 -4.23 -7.02
CA ILE A 139 7.23 -5.19 -7.80
C ILE A 139 7.37 -4.83 -9.26
N TYR A 140 7.86 -5.78 -10.06
CA TYR A 140 7.91 -5.67 -11.51
C TYR A 140 6.67 -6.35 -12.10
N PRO A 141 5.69 -5.61 -12.64
CA PRO A 141 4.47 -6.18 -13.19
C PRO A 141 4.78 -7.17 -14.32
N SER A 142 3.98 -8.21 -14.49
CA SER A 142 4.21 -9.17 -15.58
C SER A 142 4.07 -8.49 -16.95
N LEU A 143 5.11 -8.56 -17.77
CA LEU A 143 5.09 -8.05 -19.14
C LEU A 143 4.13 -8.90 -19.99
N LYS A 144 3.06 -8.28 -20.47
CA LYS A 144 2.09 -8.88 -21.41
C LYS A 144 2.06 -8.08 -22.70
N ALA A 145 1.41 -8.62 -23.72
CA ALA A 145 1.10 -7.87 -24.92
C ALA A 145 0.32 -6.60 -24.53
N ASP A 146 0.63 -5.50 -25.21
CA ASP A 146 0.03 -4.19 -25.01
C ASP A 146 0.34 -3.52 -23.64
N THR A 147 1.28 -4.08 -22.88
CA THR A 147 1.78 -3.44 -21.66
C THR A 147 2.60 -2.20 -22.03
N GLN A 148 2.29 -1.07 -21.42
CA GLN A 148 3.09 0.15 -21.55
C GLN A 148 4.29 0.09 -20.61
N VAL A 149 5.48 0.33 -21.15
CA VAL A 149 6.73 0.36 -20.38
C VAL A 149 7.49 1.66 -20.63
N ASN A 150 8.29 2.02 -19.63
CA ASN A 150 9.15 3.20 -19.67
C ASN A 150 10.55 2.81 -20.16
N LEU A 151 11.04 3.56 -21.14
CA LEU A 151 12.41 3.55 -21.62
C LEU A 151 13.11 4.77 -21.04
N THR A 152 14.24 4.56 -20.37
CA THR A 152 15.04 5.63 -19.77
C THR A 152 16.36 5.76 -20.51
N SER A 153 16.78 6.99 -20.79
CA SER A 153 18.10 7.28 -21.35
C SER A 153 18.71 8.53 -20.74
N TYR A 154 20.03 8.57 -20.70
CA TYR A 154 20.80 9.73 -20.26
C TYR A 154 21.47 10.35 -21.49
N ILE A 155 21.05 11.56 -21.84
CA ILE A 155 21.58 12.31 -22.99
C ILE A 155 22.54 13.38 -22.48
N PRO A 156 23.79 13.43 -22.97
CA PRO A 156 24.75 14.45 -22.56
C PRO A 156 24.23 15.87 -22.76
N SER A 157 24.59 16.78 -21.87
CA SER A 157 24.18 18.18 -21.92
C SER A 157 24.57 18.88 -23.24
N THR A 158 25.64 18.39 -23.90
CA THR A 158 26.08 18.89 -25.21
C THR A 158 25.13 18.54 -26.36
N GLN A 159 24.27 17.53 -26.18
CA GLN A 159 23.38 17.00 -27.23
C GLN A 159 21.88 17.19 -26.91
N ILE A 160 21.54 17.72 -25.73
CA ILE A 160 20.14 17.83 -25.30
C ILE A 160 19.35 18.92 -26.06
N ALA A 161 20.02 19.94 -26.60
CA ALA A 161 19.38 21.12 -27.22
C ALA A 161 18.41 20.77 -28.38
N GLY A 162 18.60 19.64 -29.05
CA GLY A 162 17.73 19.16 -30.13
C GLY A 162 16.59 18.23 -29.70
N VAL A 163 16.60 17.77 -28.45
CA VAL A 163 15.69 16.73 -27.95
C VAL A 163 14.46 17.37 -27.33
N LYS A 164 13.28 16.93 -27.76
CA LYS A 164 11.99 17.48 -27.33
C LYS A 164 10.99 16.38 -27.01
N VAL A 165 10.08 16.67 -26.09
CA VAL A 165 8.91 15.83 -25.80
C VAL A 165 8.09 15.63 -27.09
N GLY A 166 7.60 14.41 -27.30
CA GLY A 166 6.87 14.01 -28.51
C GLY A 166 7.73 13.46 -29.65
N GLN A 167 9.06 13.56 -29.57
CA GLN A 167 9.93 12.95 -30.57
C GLN A 167 9.94 11.41 -30.47
N LYS A 168 10.21 10.77 -31.62
CA LYS A 168 10.36 9.31 -31.68
C LYS A 168 11.67 8.90 -31.02
N PHE A 169 11.58 7.87 -30.20
CA PHE A 169 12.68 7.32 -29.43
C PHE A 169 12.82 5.83 -29.75
N ARG A 170 14.02 5.38 -30.10
CA ARG A 170 14.29 3.96 -30.39
C ARG A 170 15.28 3.41 -29.37
N PHE A 171 14.90 2.33 -28.71
CA PHE A 171 15.78 1.53 -27.89
C PHE A 171 16.17 0.26 -28.65
N ILE A 172 17.46 0.03 -28.76
CA ILE A 172 18.05 -1.11 -29.46
C ILE A 172 18.68 -1.99 -28.38
N VAL A 173 18.12 -3.17 -28.19
CA VAL A 173 18.60 -4.12 -27.19
C VAL A 173 19.97 -4.65 -27.63
N GLN A 174 20.96 -4.58 -26.75
CA GLN A 174 22.29 -5.13 -27.02
C GLN A 174 22.30 -6.61 -26.59
N GLN A 175 21.93 -7.49 -27.51
CA GLN A 175 22.03 -8.95 -27.37
C GLN A 175 22.76 -9.50 -28.60
N ASP A 176 23.45 -10.63 -28.46
CA ASP A 176 24.09 -11.38 -29.55
C ASP A 176 23.05 -12.10 -30.44
N LEU A 177 22.00 -11.38 -30.81
CA LEU A 177 20.94 -11.87 -31.69
C LEU A 177 21.31 -11.56 -33.14
N PRO A 178 21.01 -12.46 -34.09
CA PRO A 178 21.19 -12.20 -35.52
C PRO A 178 20.33 -11.04 -36.03
N LYS A 179 19.27 -10.67 -35.30
CA LYS A 179 18.43 -9.50 -35.58
C LYS A 179 18.27 -8.68 -34.30
N ALA A 180 18.66 -7.42 -34.34
CA ALA A 180 18.50 -6.51 -33.21
C ALA A 180 17.00 -6.26 -32.92
N GLU A 181 16.61 -6.42 -31.66
CA GLU A 181 15.27 -6.07 -31.19
C GLU A 181 15.19 -4.55 -30.96
N ILE A 182 14.21 -3.88 -31.59
CA ILE A 182 14.07 -2.43 -31.55
C ILE A 182 12.70 -2.04 -31.02
N LEU A 183 12.69 -1.45 -29.83
CA LEU A 183 11.50 -0.84 -29.25
C LEU A 183 11.40 0.61 -29.69
N THR A 184 10.28 0.98 -30.30
CA THR A 184 10.01 2.36 -30.75
C THR A 184 8.96 2.99 -29.86
N GLY A 185 9.38 3.97 -29.05
CA GLY A 185 8.54 4.76 -28.18
C GLY A 185 8.48 6.24 -28.57
N THR A 186 7.86 7.02 -27.69
CA THR A 186 7.75 8.47 -27.79
C THR A 186 8.23 9.10 -26.50
N ILE A 187 9.06 10.16 -26.60
CA ILE A 187 9.54 10.90 -25.42
C ILE A 187 8.34 11.57 -24.74
N LYS A 188 8.19 11.33 -23.43
CA LYS A 188 7.14 11.91 -22.59
C LYS A 188 7.67 12.99 -21.67
N GLN A 189 8.88 12.81 -21.17
CA GLN A 189 9.48 13.73 -20.20
C GLN A 189 10.98 13.82 -20.38
N ILE A 190 11.52 14.99 -20.10
CA ILE A 190 12.94 15.28 -19.99
C ILE A 190 13.09 15.99 -18.64
N ASP A 191 14.04 15.56 -17.83
CA ASP A 191 14.30 16.20 -16.54
C ASP A 191 14.75 17.66 -16.75
N SER A 192 14.35 18.54 -15.83
CA SER A 192 14.70 19.97 -15.90
C SER A 192 16.16 20.24 -15.52
N ALA A 193 16.78 19.33 -14.77
CA ALA A 193 18.15 19.44 -14.29
C ALA A 193 18.99 18.22 -14.73
N PRO A 194 20.30 18.41 -14.97
CA PRO A 194 21.17 17.30 -15.32
C PRO A 194 21.53 16.45 -14.11
N THR A 195 21.77 15.17 -14.35
CA THR A 195 22.44 14.25 -13.44
C THR A 195 23.95 14.31 -13.69
N THR A 196 24.73 14.46 -12.61
CA THR A 196 26.19 14.51 -12.67
C THR A 196 26.76 13.09 -12.74
N PHE A 197 27.50 12.77 -13.81
CA PHE A 197 28.29 11.55 -13.93
C PHE A 197 29.79 11.88 -13.94
N LYS A 198 30.64 10.87 -13.73
CA LYS A 198 32.11 11.02 -13.82
C LYS A 198 32.57 11.59 -15.16
N GLU A 199 31.84 11.26 -16.22
CA GLU A 199 32.14 11.61 -17.62
C GLU A 199 31.49 12.94 -18.05
N GLY A 200 30.71 13.58 -17.17
CA GLY A 200 30.02 14.84 -17.41
C GLY A 200 28.54 14.82 -17.03
N ASN A 201 27.87 15.92 -17.34
CA ASN A 201 26.46 16.12 -16.98
C ASN A 201 25.54 15.61 -18.09
N ALA A 202 24.53 14.81 -17.73
CA ALA A 202 23.55 14.29 -18.68
C ALA A 202 22.11 14.48 -18.17
N TYR A 203 21.19 14.75 -19.08
CA TYR A 203 19.78 14.89 -18.79
C TYR A 203 19.09 13.54 -18.93
N LYS A 204 18.24 13.20 -17.97
CA LYS A 204 17.42 11.99 -18.02
C LYS A 204 16.21 12.22 -18.91
N VAL A 205 15.99 11.30 -19.83
CA VAL A 205 14.91 11.32 -20.82
C VAL A 205 14.07 10.07 -20.65
N PHE A 206 12.77 10.28 -20.49
CA PHE A 206 11.77 9.22 -20.36
C PHE A 206 10.93 9.14 -21.63
N ALA A 207 10.89 7.95 -22.22
CA ALA A 207 10.02 7.62 -23.33
C ALA A 207 9.10 6.45 -22.97
N THR A 208 7.88 6.45 -23.49
CA THR A 208 6.95 5.33 -23.31
C THR A 208 6.85 4.52 -24.59
N THR A 209 6.82 3.20 -24.46
CA THR A 209 6.54 2.27 -25.56
C THR A 209 5.52 1.23 -25.13
N THR A 210 4.74 0.75 -26.08
CA THR A 210 3.84 -0.39 -25.87
C THR A 210 4.55 -1.65 -26.36
N ILE A 211 4.65 -2.67 -25.50
CA ILE A 211 5.26 -3.95 -25.84
C ILE A 211 4.33 -4.74 -26.76
N LYS A 212 4.83 -5.14 -27.93
CA LYS A 212 4.07 -6.01 -28.84
C LYS A 212 4.35 -7.47 -28.51
N SER A 213 3.43 -8.36 -28.87
CA SER A 213 3.58 -9.81 -28.62
C SER A 213 4.86 -10.40 -29.20
N LYS A 214 5.35 -9.85 -30.32
CA LYS A 214 6.61 -10.25 -30.96
C LYS A 214 7.86 -9.92 -30.13
N ASP A 215 7.79 -8.89 -29.27
CA ASP A 215 8.93 -8.40 -28.49
C ASP A 215 9.04 -9.16 -27.15
N LEU A 216 7.94 -9.72 -26.64
CA LEU A 216 7.86 -10.41 -25.35
C LEU A 216 8.92 -11.50 -25.10
N PRO A 217 9.33 -12.32 -26.08
CA PRO A 217 10.35 -13.34 -25.83
C PRO A 217 11.69 -12.75 -25.39
N ASN A 218 12.06 -11.58 -25.95
CA ASN A 218 13.40 -11.00 -25.84
C ASN A 218 13.48 -9.80 -24.88
N ILE A 219 12.34 -9.28 -24.41
CA ILE A 219 12.27 -8.09 -23.54
C ILE A 219 12.06 -8.45 -22.07
N ARG A 220 12.90 -7.90 -21.19
CA ARG A 220 12.81 -7.98 -19.72
C ARG A 220 13.09 -6.60 -19.12
N TYR A 221 12.71 -6.39 -17.87
CA TYR A 221 13.10 -5.18 -17.13
C TYR A 221 14.61 -5.15 -16.91
N GLY A 222 15.17 -3.95 -16.81
CA GLY A 222 16.60 -3.75 -16.56
C GLY A 222 17.54 -3.95 -17.77
N LEU A 223 17.00 -4.24 -18.96
CA LEU A 223 17.81 -4.33 -20.17
C LEU A 223 18.51 -3.00 -20.48
N GLN A 224 19.77 -3.09 -20.88
CA GLN A 224 20.58 -1.97 -21.33
C GLN A 224 20.86 -2.09 -22.83
N GLY A 225 21.13 -0.95 -23.47
CA GLY A 225 21.30 -0.92 -24.91
C GLY A 225 21.47 0.49 -25.45
N LYS A 226 21.50 0.59 -26.78
CA LYS A 226 21.69 1.86 -27.48
C LYS A 226 20.37 2.58 -27.66
N THR A 227 20.38 3.90 -27.53
CA THR A 227 19.20 4.73 -27.73
C THR A 227 19.42 5.71 -28.88
N VAL A 228 18.38 5.91 -29.69
CA VAL A 228 18.41 6.82 -30.84
C VAL A 228 17.16 7.69 -30.79
N THR A 229 17.37 9.00 -30.69
CA THR A 229 16.31 10.01 -30.72
C THR A 229 16.24 10.67 -32.09
N ILE A 230 15.04 10.73 -32.66
CA ILE A 230 14.81 11.37 -33.96
C ILE A 230 14.47 12.86 -33.71
N ILE A 231 15.47 13.73 -33.82
CA ILE A 231 15.35 15.17 -33.56
C ILE A 231 14.70 15.98 -34.69
N GLY A 232 14.62 15.43 -35.90
CA GLY A 232 14.02 16.07 -37.06
C GLY A 232 13.97 15.16 -38.28
N LYS A 233 13.27 15.60 -39.33
CA LYS A 233 13.25 14.94 -40.65
C LYS A 233 13.68 15.95 -41.70
N LYS A 234 14.70 15.61 -42.50
CA LYS A 234 15.07 16.35 -43.71
C LYS A 234 14.96 15.41 -44.91
N THR A 235 14.43 15.90 -46.02
CA THR A 235 14.45 15.18 -47.30
C THR A 235 15.86 15.20 -47.88
N TYR A 236 16.24 14.16 -48.63
CA TYR A 236 17.59 14.04 -49.21
C TYR A 236 17.99 15.26 -50.05
N PHE A 237 17.07 15.78 -50.85
CA PHE A 237 17.28 17.01 -51.64
C PHE A 237 17.64 18.21 -50.77
N ASN A 238 16.86 18.50 -49.73
CA ASN A 238 17.12 19.60 -48.80
C ASN A 238 18.43 19.41 -48.02
N TYR A 239 18.81 18.18 -47.67
CA TYR A 239 20.13 17.91 -47.07
C TYR A 239 21.27 18.28 -48.02
N TYR A 240 21.17 17.90 -49.29
CA TYR A 240 22.20 18.23 -50.28
C TYR A 240 22.22 19.72 -50.60
N LEU A 241 21.05 20.34 -50.74
CA LEU A 241 20.90 21.78 -50.95
C LEU A 241 21.52 22.59 -49.79
N ASP A 242 21.24 22.20 -48.54
CA ASP A 242 21.84 22.83 -47.34
C ASP A 242 23.38 22.72 -47.35
N LYS A 243 23.90 21.57 -47.80
CA LYS A 243 25.35 21.30 -47.88
C LYS A 243 26.03 22.13 -48.98
N VAL A 244 25.37 22.33 -50.12
CA VAL A 244 25.87 23.17 -51.23
C VAL A 244 25.73 24.66 -50.90
N LEU A 245 24.67 25.05 -50.19
CA LEU A 245 24.41 26.45 -49.78
C LEU A 245 25.13 26.86 -48.48
N GLY A 246 25.96 25.99 -47.90
CA GLY A 246 26.75 26.29 -46.70
C GLY A 246 25.92 26.53 -45.42
N LYS A 247 24.64 26.15 -45.42
CA LYS A 247 23.75 26.33 -44.26
C LYS A 247 23.89 25.11 -43.33
N ASN A 248 25.00 25.04 -42.61
CA ASN A 248 25.17 24.09 -41.53
C ASN A 248 24.47 24.62 -40.26
N ARG A 249 23.24 24.17 -40.03
CA ARG A 249 22.58 24.18 -38.72
C ARG A 249 21.91 22.84 -38.47
#